data_AF-A0A934DM50-F1
#
_entry.id   AF-A0A934DM50-F1
#
_cell.length_a   1.000
_cell.length_b   1.000
_cell.length_c   1.000
_cell.angle_alpha   90.00
_cell.angle_beta   90.00
_cell.angle_gamma   90.00
#
_symmetry.space_group_name_H-M   'P 1'
#
loop_
_entity.id
_entity.type
_entity.pdbx_description
1 polymer ?
#
loop_
_entity_poly.entity_id
_entity_poly.type
_entity_poly.pdbx_seq_one_letter_code
_entity_poly.pdbx_strand_id
1 'polypeptide(L)'
;MKMLIYGLITGVLFGFLLQRARVIRYDKQLAALRLKDMTIVKFMLSAVMVAMVGVYLLVDLGVVKLAIKTLSLGAVVIGGLVFGVGWALLGYCPGTSLGALGEGRLDALAGIVGMLAGAALYAEAYPALQKTVLTWGNYGKITLPQLLGVNHWVVIAVFVVGGVGFLRWLEKKGL
;
A
#
# COMPACT_ATOMS: atom_id res chain seq x y z
N MET A 1 -1.66 8.07 -25.51
CA MET A 1 -0.27 8.48 -25.22
C MET A 1 -0.15 9.41 -24.01
N LYS A 2 -0.93 10.49 -23.87
CA LYS A 2 -0.81 11.44 -22.74
C LYS A 2 -0.87 10.77 -21.34
N MET A 3 -1.77 9.80 -21.14
CA MET A 3 -1.85 9.06 -19.87
C MET A 3 -0.61 8.22 -19.54
N LEU A 4 0.04 7.63 -20.55
CA LEU A 4 1.27 6.84 -20.35
C LEU A 4 2.43 7.75 -19.95
N ILE A 5 2.49 8.95 -20.53
CA ILE A 5 3.50 9.96 -20.19
C ILE A 5 3.31 10.46 -18.75
N TYR A 6 2.07 10.75 -18.33
CA TYR A 6 1.79 11.11 -16.93
C TYR A 6 2.13 9.97 -15.97
N GLY A 7 1.83 8.72 -16.34
CA GLY A 7 2.24 7.54 -15.58
C GLY A 7 3.76 7.43 -15.43
N LEU A 8 4.52 7.67 -16.51
CA LEU A 8 5.98 7.66 -16.46
C LEU A 8 6.54 8.76 -15.56
N ILE A 9 6.05 10.00 -15.70
CA ILE A 9 6.51 11.14 -14.90
C ILE A 9 6.23 10.90 -13.40
N THR A 10 5.00 10.51 -13.06
CA THR A 10 4.63 10.22 -11.67
C THR A 10 5.40 9.03 -11.11
N GLY A 11 5.67 7.99 -11.92
CA GLY A 11 6.49 6.85 -11.53
C GLY A 11 7.94 7.23 -11.24
N VAL A 12 8.57 8.08 -12.07
CA VAL A 12 9.93 8.58 -11.83
C VAL A 12 9.98 9.41 -10.54
N LEU A 13 9.01 10.31 -10.34
CA LEU A 13 8.91 11.10 -9.10
C LEU A 13 8.73 10.21 -7.87
N PHE A 14 7.86 9.20 -7.96
CA PHE A 14 7.64 8.25 -6.87
C PHE A 14 8.91 7.45 -6.55
N GLY A 15 9.61 6.94 -7.56
CA GLY A 15 10.89 6.23 -7.39
C GLY A 15 11.95 7.11 -6.73
N PHE A 16 12.09 8.36 -7.16
CA PHE A 16 13.02 9.33 -6.56
C PHE A 16 12.69 9.59 -5.07
N LEU A 17 11.42 9.75 -4.72
CA LEU A 17 10.99 9.95 -3.33
C LEU A 17 11.26 8.71 -2.47
N LEU A 18 11.00 7.50 -2.98
CA LEU A 18 11.32 6.26 -2.28
C LEU A 18 12.83 6.13 -2.01
N GLN A 19 13.66 6.53 -2.98
CA GLN A 19 15.11 6.51 -2.84
C GLN A 19 15.59 7.50 -1.79
N ARG A 20 15.06 8.74 -1.81
CA ARG A 20 15.36 9.76 -0.79
C ARG A 20 14.91 9.34 0.61
N ALA A 21 13.78 8.64 0.72
CA ALA A 21 13.27 8.11 1.98
C ALA A 21 14.05 6.88 2.49
N ARG A 22 14.97 6.31 1.69
CA ARG A 22 15.76 5.09 2.00
C ARG A 22 14.91 3.87 2.34
N VAL A 23 13.62 3.87 1.97
CA VAL A 23 12.71 2.75 2.20
C VAL A 23 12.98 1.59 1.24
N ILE A 24 13.80 1.80 0.21
CA ILE A 24 14.24 0.79 -0.77
C ILE A 24 15.26 -0.20 -0.16
N ARG A 25 15.83 0.09 1.02
CA ARG A 25 16.84 -0.77 1.65
C ARG A 25 16.22 -2.01 2.30
N TYR A 26 16.71 -3.19 1.94
CA TYR A 26 16.36 -4.48 2.57
C TYR A 26 16.38 -4.44 4.11
N ASP A 27 17.45 -3.90 4.70
CA ASP A 27 17.59 -3.86 6.17
C ASP A 27 16.48 -3.07 6.84
N LYS A 28 16.01 -1.98 6.21
CA LYS A 28 14.91 -1.16 6.71
C LYS A 28 13.58 -1.91 6.63
N GLN A 29 13.37 -2.67 5.55
CA GLN A 29 12.17 -3.50 5.35
C GLN A 29 12.08 -4.61 6.40
N LEU A 30 13.17 -5.34 6.63
CA LEU A 30 13.23 -6.36 7.67
C LEU A 30 13.15 -5.76 9.08
N ALA A 31 13.79 -4.62 9.32
CA ALA A 31 13.74 -3.97 10.62
C ALA A 31 12.32 -3.47 10.96
N ALA A 32 11.56 -3.03 9.96
CA ALA A 32 10.14 -2.71 10.13
C ALA A 32 9.32 -3.95 10.51
N LEU A 33 9.53 -5.07 9.82
CA LEU A 33 8.89 -6.36 10.11
C LEU A 33 9.27 -6.93 11.48
N ARG A 34 10.51 -6.71 11.92
CA ARG A 34 11.03 -7.14 13.23
C ARG A 34 10.69 -6.17 14.37
N LEU A 35 9.92 -5.13 14.08
CA LEU A 35 9.56 -4.07 15.00
C LEU A 35 10.75 -3.29 15.61
N LYS A 36 11.90 -3.28 14.94
CA LYS A 36 13.13 -2.61 15.39
C LYS A 36 13.27 -1.19 14.87
N ASP A 37 12.78 -0.93 13.66
CA ASP A 37 12.87 0.38 13.00
C ASP A 37 11.53 0.68 12.32
N MET A 38 10.80 1.66 12.87
CA MET A 38 9.47 2.04 12.40
C MET A 38 9.52 3.09 11.28
N THR A 39 10.69 3.42 10.73
CA THR A 39 10.82 4.46 9.69
C THR A 39 9.87 4.22 8.51
N ILE A 40 9.73 2.97 8.05
CA ILE A 40 8.83 2.64 6.93
C ILE A 40 7.36 2.83 7.32
N VAL A 41 6.98 2.41 8.53
CA VAL A 41 5.62 2.59 9.06
C VAL A 41 5.29 4.07 9.18
N LYS A 42 6.22 4.89 9.68
CA LYS A 42 6.05 6.35 9.76
C LYS A 42 5.87 6.98 8.39
N PHE A 43 6.71 6.60 7.43
CA PHE A 43 6.62 7.07 6.05
C PHE A 43 5.26 6.70 5.42
N MET A 44 4.85 5.44 5.51
CA MET A 44 3.59 4.98 4.93
C MET A 44 2.38 5.65 5.59
N LEU A 45 2.36 5.76 6.93
CA LEU A 45 1.23 6.37 7.64
C LEU A 45 1.11 7.87 7.32
N SER A 46 2.24 8.59 7.24
CA SER A 46 2.25 10.00 6.85
C SER A 46 1.77 10.21 5.41
N ALA A 47 2.23 9.36 4.48
CA ALA A 47 1.79 9.40 3.08
C ALA A 47 0.28 9.12 2.96
N VAL A 48 -0.25 8.14 3.71
CA VAL A 48 -1.69 7.84 3.73
C VAL A 48 -2.49 9.03 4.26
N MET A 49 -2.05 9.69 5.34
CA MET A 49 -2.75 10.87 5.87
C MET A 49 -2.80 12.02 4.86
N VAL A 50 -1.67 12.34 4.22
CA VAL A 50 -1.61 13.39 3.19
C VAL A 50 -2.47 13.02 1.98
N ALA A 51 -2.39 11.77 1.52
CA ALA A 51 -3.19 11.28 0.39
C ALA A 51 -4.69 11.30 0.70
N MET A 52 -5.11 10.95 1.92
CA MET A 52 -6.52 11.02 2.32
C MET A 52 -7.05 12.45 2.21
N VAL A 53 -6.33 13.44 2.74
CA VAL A 53 -6.74 14.85 2.66
C VAL A 53 -6.76 15.32 1.20
N GLY A 54 -5.69 15.04 0.44
CA GLY A 54 -5.57 15.50 -0.94
C GLY A 54 -6.60 14.88 -1.90
N VAL A 55 -6.83 13.57 -1.79
CA VAL A 55 -7.78 12.85 -2.66
C VAL A 55 -9.21 13.25 -2.35
N TYR A 56 -9.62 13.34 -1.07
CA TYR A 56 -10.98 13.74 -0.75
C TYR A 56 -11.27 15.20 -1.10
N LEU A 57 -10.29 16.10 -1.01
CA LEU A 57 -10.42 17.47 -1.50
C LEU A 57 -10.68 17.51 -3.02
N LEU A 58 -9.96 16.69 -3.80
CA LEU A 58 -10.18 16.59 -5.25
C LEU A 58 -11.53 15.94 -5.62
N VAL A 59 -12.03 15.05 -4.75
CA VAL A 59 -13.35 14.44 -4.89
C VAL A 59 -14.45 15.47 -4.65
N ASP A 60 -14.31 16.29 -3.61
CA ASP A 60 -15.26 17.36 -3.29
C ASP A 60 -15.29 18.46 -4.37
N LEU A 61 -14.15 18.73 -5.01
CA LEU A 61 -14.06 19.61 -6.18
C LEU A 61 -14.63 18.99 -7.47
N GLY A 62 -15.07 17.72 -7.44
CA GLY A 62 -15.64 17.02 -8.59
C GLY A 62 -14.62 16.62 -9.67
N VAL A 63 -13.32 16.75 -9.41
CA VAL A 63 -12.24 16.46 -10.38
C VAL A 63 -11.95 14.96 -10.44
N VAL A 64 -12.14 14.23 -9.33
CA VAL A 64 -11.78 12.82 -9.20
C VAL A 64 -12.96 12.00 -8.67
N LYS A 65 -13.13 10.76 -9.18
CA LYS A 65 -14.10 9.79 -8.66
C LYS A 65 -13.39 8.70 -7.87
N LEU A 66 -13.90 8.37 -6.68
CA LEU A 66 -13.36 7.28 -5.86
C LEU A 66 -13.68 5.91 -6.48
N ALA A 67 -12.65 5.20 -6.91
CA ALA A 67 -12.76 3.80 -7.34
C ALA A 67 -12.60 2.85 -6.13
N ILE A 68 -13.66 2.74 -5.32
CA ILE A 68 -13.64 1.87 -4.12
C ILE A 68 -13.66 0.41 -4.54
N LYS A 69 -12.68 -0.36 -4.05
CA LYS A 69 -12.61 -1.80 -4.23
C LYS A 69 -13.59 -2.49 -3.28
N THR A 70 -14.26 -3.52 -3.78
CA THR A 70 -15.19 -4.35 -3.00
C THR A 70 -14.48 -5.05 -1.86
N LEU A 71 -15.04 -4.98 -0.65
CA LEU A 71 -14.53 -5.68 0.52
C LEU A 71 -14.94 -7.16 0.45
N SER A 72 -13.98 -8.03 0.10
CA SER A 72 -14.10 -9.48 0.20
C SER A 72 -13.18 -9.96 1.30
N LEU A 73 -13.74 -10.41 2.43
CA LEU A 73 -12.94 -10.83 3.59
C LEU A 73 -12.02 -12.00 3.24
N GLY A 74 -12.51 -12.98 2.48
CA GLY A 74 -11.71 -14.13 2.05
C GLY A 74 -10.47 -13.69 1.25
N ALA A 75 -10.65 -12.78 0.30
CA ALA A 75 -9.56 -12.26 -0.51
C ALA A 75 -8.57 -11.39 0.28
N VAL A 76 -9.06 -10.54 1.18
CA VAL A 76 -8.22 -9.62 1.96
C VAL A 76 -7.40 -10.38 3.00
N VAL A 77 -8.01 -11.31 3.73
CA VAL A 77 -7.31 -12.07 4.78
C VAL A 77 -6.28 -13.02 4.16
N ILE A 78 -6.69 -13.86 3.21
CA ILE A 78 -5.79 -14.85 2.60
C ILE A 78 -4.71 -14.13 1.78
N GLY A 79 -5.11 -13.15 0.95
CA GLY A 79 -4.17 -12.37 0.16
C GLY A 79 -3.18 -11.58 1.01
N GLY A 80 -3.66 -10.97 2.10
CA GLY A 80 -2.82 -10.23 3.05
C GLY A 80 -1.80 -11.12 3.76
N LEU A 81 -2.19 -12.32 4.17
CA LEU A 81 -1.28 -13.29 4.79
C LEU A 81 -0.21 -13.78 3.81
N VAL A 82 -0.60 -14.18 2.60
CA VAL A 82 0.34 -14.63 1.56
C VAL A 82 1.30 -13.51 1.19
N PHE A 83 0.78 -12.29 1.02
CA PHE A 83 1.60 -11.10 0.74
C PHE A 83 2.58 -10.81 1.89
N GLY A 84 2.13 -10.87 3.14
CA GLY A 84 2.97 -10.64 4.31
C GLY A 84 4.10 -11.66 4.44
N VAL A 85 3.81 -12.95 4.22
CA VAL A 85 4.82 -14.02 4.20
C VAL A 85 5.83 -13.79 3.08
N GLY A 86 5.36 -13.47 1.87
CA GLY A 86 6.23 -13.16 0.74
C GLY A 86 7.13 -11.96 1.00
N TRP A 87 6.58 -10.89 1.59
CA TRP A 87 7.34 -9.70 1.98
C TRP A 87 8.40 -10.03 3.04
N ALA A 88 8.09 -10.89 4.01
CA ALA A 88 9.04 -11.30 5.04
C ALA A 88 10.18 -12.19 4.51
N LEU A 89 9.89 -13.06 3.55
CA LEU A 89 10.90 -13.92 2.92
C LEU A 89 11.81 -13.14 1.98
N LEU A 90 11.24 -12.27 1.15
CA LEU A 90 11.99 -11.51 0.14
C LEU A 90 12.68 -10.27 0.72
N GLY A 91 12.12 -9.68 1.80
CA GLY A 91 12.56 -8.40 2.36
C GLY A 91 12.37 -7.19 1.46
N TYR A 92 11.54 -7.33 0.42
CA TYR A 92 11.09 -6.24 -0.45
C TYR A 92 9.60 -6.37 -0.74
N CYS A 93 8.93 -5.22 -0.80
CA CYS A 93 7.59 -5.12 -1.36
C CYS A 93 7.69 -4.73 -2.85
N PRO A 94 6.64 -4.92 -3.67
CA PRO A 94 6.72 -4.77 -5.12
C PRO A 94 7.18 -3.38 -5.60
N GLY A 95 6.83 -2.31 -4.87
CA GLY A 95 7.33 -0.96 -5.21
C GLY A 95 8.82 -0.79 -4.88
N THR A 96 9.26 -1.36 -3.77
CA THR A 96 10.67 -1.25 -3.33
C THR A 96 11.60 -2.18 -4.09
N SER A 97 11.13 -3.33 -4.58
CA SER A 97 11.94 -4.23 -5.41
C SER A 97 12.28 -3.59 -6.76
N LEU A 98 11.31 -2.90 -7.39
CA LEU A 98 11.56 -2.11 -8.60
C LEU A 98 12.54 -0.96 -8.35
N GLY A 99 12.37 -0.25 -7.24
CA GLY A 99 13.31 0.79 -6.81
C GLY A 99 14.72 0.24 -6.56
N ALA A 100 14.84 -0.92 -5.91
CA ALA A 100 16.12 -1.57 -5.59
C ALA A 100 16.83 -2.03 -6.87
N LEU A 101 16.08 -2.60 -7.83
CA LEU A 101 16.63 -2.93 -9.14
C LEU A 101 17.17 -1.67 -9.84
N GLY A 102 16.48 -0.53 -9.72
CA GLY A 102 16.96 0.77 -10.22
C GLY A 102 18.25 1.26 -9.54
N GLU A 103 18.54 0.86 -8.31
CA GLU A 103 19.82 1.10 -7.63
C GLU A 103 20.94 0.11 -8.06
N GLY A 104 20.62 -0.89 -8.89
CA GLY A 104 21.57 -1.93 -9.32
C GLY A 104 21.59 -3.17 -8.42
N ARG A 105 20.63 -3.32 -7.51
CA ARG A 105 20.52 -4.45 -6.59
C ARG A 105 19.89 -5.66 -7.29
N LEU A 106 20.72 -6.59 -7.74
CA LEU A 106 20.28 -7.77 -8.49
C LEU A 106 19.49 -8.79 -7.65
N ASP A 107 19.63 -8.74 -6.33
CA ASP A 107 18.82 -9.54 -5.39
C ASP A 107 17.31 -9.27 -5.53
N ALA A 108 16.93 -8.05 -5.91
CA ALA A 108 15.53 -7.70 -6.15
C ALA A 108 14.95 -8.39 -7.41
N LEU A 109 15.79 -8.81 -8.36
CA LEU A 109 15.34 -9.39 -9.63
C LEU A 109 14.64 -10.75 -9.43
N ALA A 110 15.15 -11.59 -8.53
CA ALA A 110 14.50 -12.84 -8.16
C ALA A 110 13.09 -12.59 -7.59
N GLY A 111 12.96 -11.55 -6.76
CA GLY A 111 11.66 -11.10 -6.25
C GLY A 111 10.71 -10.59 -7.34
N ILE A 112 11.24 -9.84 -8.31
CA ILE A 112 10.48 -9.30 -9.46
C ILE A 112 9.96 -10.44 -10.34
N VAL A 113 10.78 -11.44 -10.65
CA VAL A 113 10.35 -12.61 -11.43
C VAL A 113 9.32 -13.41 -10.63
N GLY A 114 9.55 -13.63 -9.34
CA GLY A 114 8.62 -14.33 -8.46
C GLY A 114 7.24 -13.65 -8.37
N MET A 115 7.19 -12.31 -8.26
CA MET A 115 5.91 -11.59 -8.22
C MET A 115 5.18 -11.63 -9.57
N LEU A 116 5.90 -11.59 -10.70
CA LEU A 116 5.29 -11.71 -12.03
C LEU A 116 4.73 -13.11 -12.26
N ALA A 117 5.48 -14.16 -11.88
CA ALA A 117 5.01 -15.54 -11.95
C ALA A 117 3.80 -15.76 -11.02
N GLY A 118 3.85 -15.24 -9.79
CA GLY A 118 2.72 -15.29 -8.86
C GLY A 118 1.48 -14.57 -9.37
N ALA A 119 1.64 -13.41 -10.03
CA ALA A 119 0.55 -12.67 -10.65
C ALA A 119 -0.05 -13.42 -11.85
N ALA A 120 0.78 -14.08 -12.66
CA ALA A 120 0.32 -14.92 -13.77
C ALA A 120 -0.47 -16.14 -13.27
N LEU A 121 0.06 -16.85 -12.26
CA LEU A 121 -0.64 -17.96 -11.62
C LEU A 121 -1.96 -17.51 -10.98
N TYR A 122 -1.98 -16.34 -10.34
CA TYR A 122 -3.21 -15.77 -9.81
C TYR A 122 -4.22 -15.45 -10.90
N ALA A 123 -3.78 -14.92 -12.05
CA ALA A 123 -4.66 -14.62 -13.18
C ALA A 123 -5.33 -15.88 -13.74
N GLU A 124 -4.59 -16.99 -13.85
CA GLU A 124 -5.13 -18.30 -14.26
C GLU A 124 -6.05 -18.92 -13.21
N ALA A 125 -5.72 -18.77 -11.92
CA ALA A 125 -6.55 -19.26 -10.82
C ALA A 125 -7.78 -18.37 -10.55
N TYR A 126 -7.79 -17.13 -11.05
CA TYR A 126 -8.83 -16.15 -10.80
C TYR A 126 -10.25 -16.65 -11.10
N PRO A 127 -10.55 -17.33 -12.22
CA PRO A 127 -11.90 -17.81 -12.52
C PRO A 127 -12.41 -18.85 -11.51
N ALA A 128 -11.51 -19.66 -10.95
CA ALA A 128 -11.83 -20.64 -9.91
C ALA A 128 -12.00 -19.97 -8.54
N LEU A 129 -11.09 -19.03 -8.20
CA LEU A 129 -11.14 -18.26 -6.97
C LEU A 129 -12.36 -17.32 -6.92
N GLN A 130 -12.82 -16.83 -8.07
CA GLN A 130 -14.00 -15.96 -8.18
C GLN A 130 -15.27 -16.68 -7.74
N LYS A 131 -15.32 -18.01 -7.87
CA LYS A 131 -16.46 -18.84 -7.47
C LYS A 131 -16.42 -19.29 -6.02
N THR A 132 -15.26 -19.26 -5.38
CA THR A 132 -15.04 -19.76 -4.01
C THR A 132 -14.56 -18.66 -3.08
N VAL A 133 -13.27 -18.38 -3.02
CA VAL A 133 -12.65 -17.54 -1.99
C VAL A 133 -13.07 -16.07 -2.10
N LEU A 134 -13.29 -15.56 -3.31
CA LEU A 134 -13.64 -14.16 -3.55
C LEU A 134 -15.10 -13.83 -3.17
N THR A 135 -15.98 -14.83 -3.07
CA THR A 135 -17.39 -14.63 -2.63
C THR A 135 -17.54 -14.69 -1.12
N TRP A 136 -16.54 -15.21 -0.40
CA TRP A 136 -16.58 -15.31 1.06
C TRP A 136 -16.52 -13.94 1.72
N GLY A 137 -17.63 -13.57 2.37
CA GLY A 137 -17.77 -12.29 3.06
C GLY A 137 -17.63 -11.11 2.09
N ASN A 138 -18.36 -11.14 0.97
CA ASN A 138 -18.45 -10.01 0.06
C ASN A 138 -19.44 -8.98 0.61
N TYR A 139 -18.91 -7.94 1.25
CA TYR A 139 -19.70 -6.87 1.85
C TYR A 139 -19.97 -5.72 0.87
N GLY A 140 -19.57 -5.81 -0.40
CA GLY A 140 -19.75 -4.72 -1.35
C GLY A 140 -18.70 -3.62 -1.21
N LYS A 141 -18.96 -2.45 -1.81
CA LYS A 141 -18.10 -1.26 -1.71
C LYS A 141 -18.45 -0.51 -0.43
N ILE A 142 -17.83 -0.91 0.67
CA ILE A 142 -18.04 -0.25 1.96
C ILE A 142 -16.86 0.67 2.27
N THR A 143 -17.16 1.90 2.68
CA THR A 143 -16.18 2.81 3.29
C THR A 143 -16.57 3.13 4.73
N LEU A 144 -15.57 3.48 5.54
CA LEU A 144 -15.77 3.91 6.94
C LEU A 144 -16.79 5.06 7.08
N PRO A 145 -16.75 6.13 6.25
CA PRO A 145 -17.76 7.19 6.30
C PRO A 145 -19.18 6.69 6.01
N GLN A 146 -19.33 5.73 5.09
CA GLN A 146 -20.64 5.16 4.74
C GLN A 146 -21.21 4.25 5.83
N LEU A 147 -20.36 3.49 6.54
CA LEU A 147 -20.78 2.67 7.69
C LEU A 147 -21.20 3.51 8.89
N LEU A 148 -20.43 4.56 9.18
CA LEU A 148 -20.63 5.39 10.36
C LEU A 148 -21.67 6.50 10.13
N GLY A 149 -22.16 6.67 8.89
CA GLY A 149 -23.14 7.69 8.53
C GLY A 149 -22.64 9.14 8.74
N VAL A 150 -21.33 9.33 8.87
CA VAL A 150 -20.71 10.63 9.15
C VAL A 150 -19.98 11.17 7.94
N ASN A 151 -19.87 12.50 7.88
CA ASN A 151 -19.12 13.19 6.84
C ASN A 151 -17.67 12.68 6.80
N HIS A 152 -17.18 12.38 5.60
CA HIS A 152 -15.83 11.89 5.31
C HIS A 152 -14.74 12.74 5.98
N TRP A 153 -14.94 14.06 6.08
CA TRP A 153 -14.00 14.97 6.74
C TRP A 153 -13.82 14.71 8.23
N VAL A 154 -14.86 14.25 8.93
CA VAL A 154 -14.77 13.91 10.36
C VAL A 154 -13.91 12.66 10.54
N VAL A 155 -14.10 11.65 9.70
CA VAL A 155 -13.29 10.43 9.70
C VAL A 155 -11.84 10.73 9.39
N ILE A 156 -11.58 11.59 8.38
CA ILE A 156 -10.22 12.03 8.04
C ILE A 156 -9.58 12.79 9.20
N ALA A 157 -10.29 13.72 9.83
CA ALA A 157 -9.77 14.49 10.96
C ALA A 157 -9.40 13.58 12.14
N VAL A 158 -10.26 12.64 12.51
CA VAL A 158 -9.98 11.66 13.57
C VAL A 158 -8.77 10.79 13.22
N PHE A 159 -8.69 10.31 11.97
CA PHE A 159 -7.58 9.48 11.52
C PHE A 159 -6.25 10.25 11.50
N VAL A 160 -6.26 11.52 11.07
CA VAL A 160 -5.08 12.38 11.06
C VAL A 160 -4.63 12.70 12.49
N VAL A 161 -5.54 13.08 13.39
CA VAL A 161 -5.20 13.36 14.79
C VAL A 161 -4.66 12.11 15.49
N GLY A 162 -5.33 10.97 15.31
CA GLY A 162 -4.90 9.69 15.85
C GLY A 162 -3.56 9.23 15.27
N GLY A 163 -3.38 9.37 13.96
CA GLY A 163 -2.14 9.03 13.25
C GLY A 163 -0.97 9.89 13.69
N VAL A 164 -1.15 11.21 13.80
CA VAL A 164 -0.12 12.13 14.34
C VAL A 164 0.20 11.81 15.80
N GLY A 165 -0.80 11.49 16.61
CA GLY A 165 -0.60 11.03 17.98
C GLY A 165 0.25 9.77 18.06
N PHE A 166 -0.04 8.78 17.21
CA PHE A 166 0.71 7.53 17.11
C PHE A 166 2.14 7.74 16.61
N LEU A 167 2.35 8.59 15.60
CA LEU A 167 3.69 8.93 15.11
C LEU A 167 4.54 9.60 16.20
N ARG A 168 3.96 10.54 16.94
CA ARG A 168 4.64 11.19 18.09
C ARG A 168 4.98 10.19 19.18
N TRP A 169 4.13 9.20 19.43
CA TRP A 169 4.41 8.13 20.39
C TRP A 169 5.58 7.25 19.95
N LEU A 170 5.64 6.89 18.66
CA LEU A 170 6.76 6.14 18.10
C LEU A 170 8.08 6.92 18.20
N GLU A 171 8.06 8.22 17.88
CA GLU A 171 9.23 9.09 18.04
C GLU A 171 9.70 9.19 19.49
N LYS A 172 8.78 9.33 20.45
CA LYS A 172 9.12 9.35 21.89
C LYS A 172 9.79 8.06 22.36
N LYS A 173 9.47 6.93 21.73
CA LYS A 173 10.08 5.63 22.04
C LYS A 173 11.39 5.36 21.31
N GLY A 174 11.85 6.28 20.45
CA GLY A 174 13.06 6.09 19.65
C GLY A 174 12.97 4.96 18.62
N LEU A 175 11.75 4.55 18.27
CA LEU A 175 11.45 3.51 17.29
C LEU A 175 11.25 4.10 15.90
#